data_AF-A0A7Y3H4Z9-F1
#
_entry.id   AF-A0A7Y3H4Z9-F1
#
_cell.length_a   1.000
_cell.length_b   1.000
_cell.length_c   1.000
_cell.angle_alpha   90.00
_cell.angle_beta   90.00
_cell.angle_gamma   90.00
#
_symmetry.space_group_name_H-M   'P 1'
#
loop_
_entity.id
_entity.type
_entity.pdbx_description
1 polymer ?
#
loop_
_entity_poly.entity_id
_entity_poly.type
_entity_poly.pdbx_seq_one_letter_code
_entity_poly.pdbx_strand_id
1 'polypeptide(L)'
;MMTKNNNYSQLTLEALKEEEKQLRKNENISSFLLGFLLAILIYGIVKNGLGLLHIFLPLLLASIIFKNSKNNKEKIAKIQDEINLKNEQPR
;
A
#
# COMPACT_ATOMS: atom_id res chain seq x y z
N MET A 1 -11.31 -2.79 -20.77
CA MET A 1 -10.51 -3.81 -20.07
C MET A 1 -9.17 -3.16 -19.75
N MET A 2 -9.00 -2.62 -18.55
CA MET A 2 -7.81 -1.85 -18.18
C MET A 2 -6.74 -2.80 -17.68
N THR A 3 -5.93 -3.33 -18.59
CA THR A 3 -4.76 -4.14 -18.24
C THR A 3 -3.72 -3.21 -17.62
N LYS A 4 -3.66 -3.18 -16.28
CA LYS A 4 -2.58 -2.55 -15.51
C LYS A 4 -1.29 -3.33 -15.78
N ASN A 5 -0.70 -3.07 -16.95
CA ASN A 5 0.51 -3.70 -17.40
C ASN A 5 1.65 -3.10 -16.58
N ASN A 6 2.43 -3.95 -15.91
CA ASN A 6 3.55 -3.55 -15.05
C ASN A 6 4.76 -3.05 -15.87
N ASN A 7 4.53 -2.45 -17.04
CA ASN A 7 5.53 -1.89 -17.92
C ASN A 7 5.70 -0.40 -17.63
N TYR A 8 6.31 -0.10 -16.47
CA TYR A 8 6.69 1.25 -16.08
C TYR A 8 7.63 1.91 -17.10
N SER A 9 8.39 1.11 -17.85
CA SER A 9 9.23 1.50 -18.98
C SER A 9 8.50 2.33 -20.06
N GLN A 10 7.21 2.06 -20.30
CA GLN A 10 6.38 2.74 -21.31
C GLN A 10 5.79 4.08 -20.83
N LEU A 11 5.89 4.40 -19.55
CA LEU A 11 5.34 5.62 -18.98
C LEU A 11 6.28 6.82 -19.18
N THR A 12 5.69 8.01 -19.26
CA THR A 12 6.44 9.28 -19.22
C THR A 12 6.90 9.58 -17.79
N LEU A 13 7.92 10.43 -17.66
CA LEU A 13 8.43 10.85 -16.34
C LEU A 13 7.33 11.45 -15.43
N GLU A 14 6.41 12.22 -16.01
CA GLU A 14 5.29 12.82 -15.27
C GLU A 14 4.31 11.75 -14.78
N ALA A 15 3.95 10.80 -15.65
CA ALA A 15 3.06 9.68 -15.30
C ALA A 15 3.67 8.78 -14.21
N LEU A 16 4.99 8.52 -14.27
CA LEU A 16 5.70 7.76 -13.23
C LEU A 16 5.63 8.45 -11.86
N LYS A 17 5.88 9.76 -11.81
CA LYS A 17 5.80 10.55 -10.58
C LYS A 17 4.38 10.60 -10.01
N GLU A 18 3.37 10.69 -10.88
CA GLU A 18 1.97 10.66 -10.45
C GLU A 18 1.59 9.29 -9.85
N GLU A 19 1.97 8.18 -10.50
CA GLU A 19 1.70 6.85 -9.98
C GLU A 19 2.45 6.60 -8.65
N GLU A 20 3.71 7.04 -8.53
CA GLU A 20 4.46 6.99 -7.28
C GLU A 20 3.72 7.70 -6.14
N LYS A 21 3.24 8.92 -6.39
CA LYS A 21 2.48 9.72 -5.41
C LYS A 21 1.19 9.02 -4.98
N GLN A 22 0.47 8.41 -5.92
CA GLN A 22 -0.75 7.65 -5.62
C GLN A 22 -0.45 6.42 -4.75
N LEU A 23 0.61 5.67 -5.08
CA LEU A 23 1.02 4.49 -4.30
C LEU A 23 1.44 4.88 -2.87
N ARG A 24 2.21 5.96 -2.71
CA ARG A 24 2.60 6.50 -1.40
C ARG A 24 1.39 6.96 -0.59
N LYS A 25 0.42 7.64 -1.22
CA LYS A 25 -0.84 8.01 -0.56
C LYS A 25 -1.60 6.77 -0.04
N ASN A 26 -1.66 5.70 -0.85
CA ASN A 26 -2.31 4.46 -0.46
C ASN A 26 -1.57 3.74 0.69
N GLU A 27 -0.25 3.85 0.76
CA GLU A 27 0.55 3.34 1.88
C GLU A 27 0.25 4.09 3.19
N ASN A 28 0.09 5.41 3.14
CA ASN A 28 -0.30 6.21 4.30
C ASN A 28 -1.70 5.81 4.80
N ILE A 29 -2.67 5.65 3.89
CA ILE A 29 -4.03 5.21 4.24
C ILE A 29 -3.99 3.81 4.85
N SER A 30 -3.18 2.90 4.30
CA SER A 30 -3.00 1.54 4.80
C SER A 30 -2.43 1.54 6.24
N SER A 31 -1.45 2.41 6.51
CA SER A 31 -0.85 2.58 7.85
C SER A 31 -1.86 3.16 8.86
N PHE A 32 -2.66 4.13 8.44
CA PHE A 32 -3.75 4.68 9.25
C PHE A 32 -4.80 3.61 9.59
N LEU A 33 -5.25 2.83 8.59
CA LEU A 33 -6.20 1.74 8.78
C LEU A 33 -5.65 0.68 9.74
N LEU A 34 -4.36 0.36 9.64
CA LEU A 34 -3.72 -0.61 10.54
C LEU A 34 -3.77 -0.12 12.00
N GLY A 35 -3.48 1.16 12.26
CA GLY A 35 -3.60 1.77 13.59
C GLY A 35 -5.04 1.79 14.09
N PHE A 36 -6.00 2.10 13.21
CA PHE A 36 -7.42 2.06 13.53
C PHE A 36 -7.90 0.65 13.90
N LEU A 37 -7.48 -0.37 13.16
CA LEU A 37 -7.77 -1.78 13.49
C LEU A 37 -7.19 -2.19 14.85
N LEU A 38 -5.99 -1.71 15.19
CA LEU A 38 -5.39 -1.96 16.49
C LEU A 38 -6.20 -1.33 17.63
N ALA A 39 -6.70 -0.11 17.43
CA ALA A 39 -7.58 0.54 18.39
C ALA A 39 -8.89 -0.23 18.60
N ILE A 40 -9.51 -0.71 17.52
CA ILE A 40 -10.71 -1.58 17.59
C ILE A 40 -10.41 -2.87 18.35
N LEU A 41 -9.26 -3.51 18.09
CA LEU A 41 -8.83 -4.71 18.80
C LEU A 41 -8.76 -4.46 20.31
N ILE A 42 -8.07 -3.40 20.74
CA ILE A 42 -7.94 -3.05 22.16
C ILE A 42 -9.31 -2.74 22.77
N TYR A 43 -10.13 -1.93 22.10
CA TYR A 43 -11.48 -1.59 22.57
C TYR A 43 -12.37 -2.83 22.73
N GLY A 44 -12.34 -3.73 21.74
CA GLY A 44 -13.10 -4.98 21.74
C GLY A 44 -12.70 -5.89 22.91
N ILE A 45 -11.39 -6.03 23.16
CA ILE A 45 -10.87 -6.82 24.29
C ILE A 45 -11.37 -6.24 25.63
N VAL A 46 -11.32 -4.91 25.80
CA VAL A 46 -11.71 -4.24 27.05
C VAL A 46 -13.21 -4.31 27.30
N LYS A 47 -14.05 -4.14 26.26
CA LYS A 47 -15.51 -4.02 26.41
C LYS A 47 -16.27 -5.33 26.28
N ASN A 48 -15.85 -6.21 25.37
CA ASN A 48 -16.58 -7.42 25.00
C ASN A 48 -15.78 -8.70 25.34
N GLY A 49 -14.59 -8.58 25.92
CA GLY A 49 -13.69 -9.70 26.21
C GLY A 49 -13.02 -10.25 24.95
N LEU A 50 -12.45 -11.46 25.04
CA LEU A 50 -11.77 -12.15 23.93
C LEU A 50 -12.76 -12.79 22.94
N GLY A 51 -13.71 -12.00 22.42
CA GLY A 51 -14.64 -12.45 21.40
C GLY A 51 -13.91 -12.76 20.09
N LEU A 52 -13.92 -14.02 19.65
CA LEU A 52 -13.23 -14.48 18.44
C LEU A 52 -13.53 -13.59 17.23
N LEU A 53 -14.78 -13.15 17.06
CA LEU A 53 -15.19 -12.31 15.92
C LEU A 53 -14.52 -10.92 15.93
N HIS A 54 -14.37 -10.31 17.11
CA HIS A 54 -13.76 -8.98 17.27
C HIS A 54 -12.23 -9.01 17.14
N ILE A 55 -11.62 -10.20 17.23
CA ILE A 55 -10.17 -10.38 17.07
C ILE A 55 -9.84 -10.87 15.65
N PHE A 56 -10.55 -11.90 15.17
CA PHE A 56 -10.28 -12.49 13.85
C PHE A 56 -10.54 -11.52 12.71
N LEU A 57 -11.61 -10.73 12.77
CA LEU A 57 -11.95 -9.81 11.68
C LEU A 57 -10.86 -8.73 11.50
N PRO A 58 -10.51 -7.92 12.51
CA PRO A 58 -9.45 -6.93 12.35
C PRO A 58 -8.08 -7.55 12.07
N LEU A 59 -7.78 -8.75 12.59
CA LEU A 59 -6.53 -9.45 12.29
C LEU A 59 -6.46 -9.90 10.82
N LEU A 60 -7.57 -10.41 10.26
CA LEU A 60 -7.65 -10.79 8.85
C LEU A 60 -7.48 -9.57 7.94
N LEU A 61 -8.16 -8.46 8.24
CA LEU A 61 -8.02 -7.21 7.49
C LEU A 61 -6.58 -6.68 7.58
N ALA A 62 -5.97 -6.70 8.77
CA ALA A 62 -4.59 -6.29 8.95
C ALA A 62 -3.62 -7.13 8.10
N SER A 63 -3.82 -8.44 8.00
CA SER A 63 -3.00 -9.33 7.16
C SER A 63 -3.10 -8.98 5.67
N ILE A 64 -4.31 -8.68 5.17
CA ILE A 64 -4.53 -8.25 3.78
C ILE A 64 -3.85 -6.91 3.52
N ILE A 65 -4.02 -5.94 4.42
CA ILE A 65 -3.40 -4.61 4.33
C ILE A 65 -1.88 -4.73 4.33
N PHE A 66 -1.31 -5.59 5.18
CA PHE A 66 0.12 -5.80 5.27
C PHE A 66 0.70 -6.37 3.96
N LYS A 67 0.04 -7.37 3.37
CA LYS A 67 0.44 -7.92 2.05
C LYS A 67 0.36 -6.86 0.94
N ASN A 68 -0.70 -6.05 0.93
CA ASN A 68 -0.85 -4.97 -0.04
C ASN A 68 0.19 -3.87 0.13
N SER A 69 0.54 -3.51 1.38
CA SER A 69 1.60 -2.55 1.68
C SER A 69 2.95 -3.04 1.15
N LYS A 70 3.30 -4.32 1.37
CA LYS A 70 4.52 -4.92 0.82
C LYS A 70 4.55 -4.87 -0.71
N ASN A 71 3.46 -5.26 -1.37
CA ASN A 71 3.35 -5.20 -2.83
C ASN A 71 3.46 -3.76 -3.36
N ASN A 72 2.91 -2.78 -2.66
CA ASN A 72 3.01 -1.37 -3.04
C ASN A 72 4.45 -0.85 -2.91
N LYS A 73 5.20 -1.27 -1.87
CA LYS A 73 6.63 -0.92 -1.73
C LYS A 73 7.46 -1.46 -2.89
N GLU A 74 7.22 -2.71 -3.30
CA GLU A 74 7.90 -3.30 -4.46
C GLU A 74 7.59 -2.55 -5.76
N LYS A 75 6.34 -2.06 -5.93
CA LYS A 75 5.96 -1.23 -7.09
C LYS A 75 6.63 0.15 -7.06
N ILE A 76 6.67 0.79 -5.89
CA ILE A 76 7.35 2.08 -5.72
C ILE A 76 8.83 1.95 -6.07
N ALA A 77 9.51 0.88 -5.61
CA ALA A 77 10.91 0.63 -5.95
C ALA A 77 11.13 0.55 -7.47
N LYS A 78 10.31 -0.25 -8.18
CA LYS A 78 10.38 -0.35 -9.64
C LYS A 78 10.14 0.99 -10.36
N ILE A 79 9.16 1.78 -9.90
CA ILE A 79 8.90 3.10 -10.46
C ILE A 79 10.09 4.04 -10.21
N GLN A 80 10.71 3.98 -9.03
CA GLN A 80 11.87 4.80 -8.68
C GLN A 80 13.07 4.46 -9.57
N ASP A 81 13.33 3.18 -9.81
CA ASP A 81 14.38 2.71 -10.71
C ASP A 81 14.18 3.26 -12.13
N GLU A 82 12.95 3.20 -12.65
CA GLU A 82 12.59 3.73 -13.97
C GLU A 82 12.68 5.26 -14.06
N ILE A 83 12.33 5.98 -12.99
CA ILE A 83 12.52 7.43 -12.89
C ILE A 83 14.02 7.77 -12.94
N ASN A 84 14.86 7.04 -12.21
CA ASN A 84 16.31 7.26 -12.18
C ASN A 84 16.93 7.02 -13.56
N LEU A 85 16.59 5.88 -14.20
CA LEU A 85 17.04 5.56 -15.55
C LEU A 85 16.68 6.64 -16.57
N LYS A 86 15.46 7.17 -16.54
CA LYS A 86 15.02 8.23 -17.46
C LYS A 86 15.60 9.62 -17.14
N ASN A 87 16.08 9.86 -15.92
CA ASN A 87 16.79 11.09 -15.56
C ASN A 87 18.27 11.04 -15.95
N GLU A 88 18.87 9.85 -16.01
CA GLU A 88 20.28 9.62 -16.38
C GLU A 88 20.51 9.50 -17.89
N GLN A 89 19.49 9.15 -18.67
CA GLN A 89 19.55 9.16 -20.14
C GLN A 89 19.54 10.62 -20.64
N PRO A 90 20.65 11.16 -21.19
CA PRO A 90 20.63 12.47 -21.81
C PRO A 90 19.68 12.40 -23.01
N ARG A 91 18.68 13.29 -23.02
CA ARG A 91 17.79 13.47 -24.17
C ARG A 91 18.58 13.84 -25.43
#